data_AF-A0A8H4QWB9-F1
#
_entry.id   AF-A0A8H4QWB9-F1
#
_cell.length_a   1.000
_cell.length_b   1.000
_cell.length_c   1.000
_cell.angle_alpha   90.00
_cell.angle_beta   90.00
_cell.angle_gamma   90.00
#
_symmetry.space_group_name_H-M   'P 1'
#
loop_
_entity.id
_entity.type
_entity.pdbx_description
1 polymer ?
#
loop_
_entity_poly.entity_id
_entity_poly.type
_entity_poly.pdbx_seq_one_letter_code
_entity_poly.pdbx_strand_id
1 'polypeptide(L)'
;MSPLQVSVQVRACVQNRADACKCVQCVQSPEAFKFNCAQRAHQQTLEVLPLLTLPALISGLKYPIPTAIAVATWSVSRIFFTRGYISGGPKKRGGIMSGLGSLAMVGLILTAAYTSGTWALGGI
;
A
#
# COMPACT_ATOMS: atom_id res chain seq x y z
N MET A 1 14.64 -11.80 -30.35
CA MET A 1 13.82 -10.63 -30.75
C MET A 1 14.72 -9.61 -31.42
N SER A 2 14.38 -9.16 -32.63
CA SER A 2 15.22 -8.19 -33.36
C SER A 2 15.13 -6.79 -32.72
N PRO A 3 16.22 -5.99 -32.76
CA PRO A 3 16.28 -4.66 -32.14
C PRO A 3 15.26 -3.65 -32.70
N LEU A 4 14.67 -3.93 -33.87
CA LEU A 4 13.64 -3.11 -34.51
C LEU A 4 12.24 -3.28 -33.89
N GLN A 5 11.93 -4.42 -33.26
CA GLN A 5 10.62 -4.64 -32.64
C GLN A 5 10.47 -3.90 -31.30
N VAL A 6 11.58 -3.70 -30.58
CA VAL A 6 11.60 -2.95 -29.30
C VAL A 6 11.34 -1.45 -29.53
N SER A 7 11.88 -0.89 -30.61
CA SER A 7 11.79 0.55 -30.91
C SER A 7 10.38 0.99 -31.38
N VAL A 8 9.60 0.10 -32.00
CA VAL A 8 8.20 0.36 -32.37
C VAL A 8 7.26 0.28 -31.16
N GLN A 9 7.46 -0.70 -30.27
CA GLN A 9 6.66 -0.86 -29.05
C GLN A 9 6.89 0.28 -28.04
N VAL A 10 8.16 0.70 -27.86
CA VAL A 10 8.51 1.81 -26.96
C VAL A 10 7.87 3.14 -27.42
N ARG A 11 7.82 3.40 -28.74
CA ARG A 11 7.20 4.64 -29.27
C ARG A 11 5.69 4.70 -29.02
N ALA A 12 4.99 3.55 -29.01
CA ALA A 12 3.56 3.48 -28.73
C ALA A 12 3.21 3.73 -27.24
N CYS A 13 4.15 3.51 -26.32
CA CYS A 13 3.97 3.79 -24.89
C CYS A 13 4.56 5.14 -24.41
N VAL A 14 5.26 5.88 -25.28
CA VAL A 14 5.89 7.18 -24.98
C VAL A 14 4.89 8.32 -25.22
N GLN A 15 3.81 8.36 -24.44
CA GLN A 15 3.00 9.57 -24.31
C GLN A 15 3.43 10.41 -23.09
N ASN A 16 4.17 9.80 -22.14
CA ASN A 16 4.79 10.48 -21.00
C ASN A 16 6.13 9.83 -20.62
N ARG A 17 7.18 10.63 -20.36
CA ARG A 17 8.54 10.11 -20.02
C ARG A 17 8.55 9.21 -18.77
N ALA A 18 7.63 9.42 -17.82
CA ALA A 18 7.50 8.59 -16.62
C ALA A 18 7.00 7.16 -16.93
N ASP A 19 6.16 7.03 -17.95
CA ASP A 19 5.61 5.74 -18.38
C ASP A 19 6.57 5.01 -19.33
N ALA A 20 7.46 5.77 -20.00
CA ALA A 20 8.51 5.27 -20.89
C ALA A 20 9.45 4.27 -20.19
N CYS A 21 9.93 4.59 -18.98
CA CYS A 21 10.78 3.68 -18.21
C CYS A 21 10.04 2.38 -17.86
N LYS A 22 8.76 2.50 -17.53
CA LYS A 22 7.91 1.37 -17.14
C LYS A 22 7.67 0.41 -18.31
N CYS A 23 7.27 0.93 -19.47
CA CYS A 23 7.02 0.12 -20.66
C CYS A 23 8.29 -0.49 -21.24
N VAL A 24 9.44 0.20 -21.19
CA VAL A 24 10.74 -0.38 -21.58
C VAL A 24 11.05 -1.62 -20.73
N GLN A 25 10.84 -1.55 -19.41
CA GLN A 25 11.06 -2.69 -18.52
C GLN A 25 10.05 -3.82 -18.72
N CYS A 26 8.79 -3.51 -19.03
CA CYS A 26 7.77 -4.52 -19.34
C CYS A 26 8.16 -5.36 -20.57
N VAL A 27 8.78 -4.72 -21.57
CA VAL A 27 9.09 -5.32 -22.87
C VAL A 27 10.45 -6.02 -22.86
N GLN A 28 11.45 -5.49 -22.14
CA GLN A 28 12.79 -6.10 -22.07
C GLN A 28 12.85 -7.30 -21.11
N SER A 29 12.20 -7.23 -19.95
CA SER A 29 12.25 -8.29 -18.94
C SER A 29 11.00 -8.28 -18.05
N PRO A 30 9.93 -9.03 -18.42
CA PRO A 30 8.66 -8.99 -17.69
C PRO A 30 8.79 -9.42 -16.22
N GLU A 31 9.74 -10.32 -15.90
CA GLU A 31 9.99 -10.76 -14.53
C GLU A 31 10.70 -9.69 -13.69
N ALA A 32 11.68 -8.98 -14.25
CA ALA A 32 12.34 -7.87 -13.56
C ALA A 32 11.35 -6.71 -13.29
N PHE A 33 10.40 -6.49 -14.21
CA PHE A 33 9.34 -5.53 -14.02
C PHE A 33 8.41 -5.88 -12.85
N LYS A 34 7.98 -7.15 -12.74
CA LYS A 34 7.17 -7.63 -11.60
C LYS A 34 7.93 -7.52 -10.28
N PHE A 35 9.23 -7.86 -10.27
CA PHE A 35 10.09 -7.72 -9.11
C PHE A 35 10.16 -6.26 -8.62
N ASN A 36 10.40 -5.31 -9.53
CA ASN A 36 10.43 -3.89 -9.18
C ASN A 36 9.07 -3.36 -8.68
N CYS A 37 7.96 -3.86 -9.25
CA CYS A 37 6.64 -3.52 -8.75
C CYS A 37 6.41 -4.08 -7.33
N ALA A 38 6.83 -5.32 -7.05
CA ALA A 38 6.74 -5.90 -5.71
C ALA A 38 7.59 -5.11 -4.69
N GLN A 39 8.81 -4.71 -5.06
CA GLN A 39 9.68 -3.88 -4.24
C GLN A 39 9.03 -2.54 -3.88
N ARG A 40 8.41 -1.87 -4.85
CA ARG A 40 7.70 -0.61 -4.59
C ARG A 40 6.49 -0.78 -3.67
N ALA A 41 5.73 -1.86 -3.82
CA ALA A 41 4.62 -2.17 -2.92
C ALA A 41 5.10 -2.48 -1.48
N HIS A 42 6.25 -3.14 -1.37
CA HIS A 42 6.89 -3.42 -0.09
C HIS A 42 7.37 -2.15 0.60
N GLN A 43 8.08 -1.27 -0.11
CA GLN A 43 8.52 0.04 0.41
C GLN A 43 7.32 0.88 0.89
N GLN A 44 6.24 0.96 0.11
CA GLN A 44 5.02 1.65 0.52
C GLN A 44 4.43 1.06 1.82
N THR A 45 4.53 -0.26 2.01
CA THR A 45 4.06 -0.90 3.24
C THR A 45 4.96 -0.53 4.43
N LEU A 46 6.28 -0.49 4.24
CA LEU A 46 7.23 -0.07 5.27
C LEU A 46 7.06 1.41 5.67
N GLU A 47 6.75 2.29 4.71
CA GLU A 47 6.46 3.70 4.98
C GLU A 47 5.20 3.89 5.83
N VAL A 48 4.21 3.01 5.69
CA VAL A 48 2.93 3.08 6.42
C VAL A 48 2.95 2.27 7.72
N LEU A 49 3.84 1.30 7.86
CA LEU A 49 3.96 0.47 9.06
C LEU A 49 4.08 1.29 10.37
N PRO A 50 4.94 2.33 10.50
CA PRO A 50 5.03 3.11 11.73
C PRO A 50 3.74 3.88 12.03
N LEU A 51 3.01 4.31 10.99
CA LEU A 51 1.71 4.97 11.13
C LEU A 51 0.61 4.02 11.58
N LEU A 52 0.82 2.70 11.50
CA LEU A 52 -0.10 1.69 12.03
C LEU A 52 0.31 1.25 13.44
N THR A 53 1.59 0.93 13.66
CA THR A 53 2.06 0.30 14.90
C THR A 53 2.04 1.26 16.08
N LEU A 54 2.41 2.52 15.90
CA LEU A 54 2.39 3.53 16.96
C LEU A 54 0.97 3.76 17.53
N PRO A 55 -0.06 4.07 16.73
CA PRO A 55 -1.42 4.22 17.25
C PRO A 55 -2.00 2.90 17.75
N ALA A 56 -1.62 1.75 17.19
CA ALA A 56 -2.03 0.45 17.71
C ALA A 56 -1.47 0.17 19.11
N LEU A 57 -0.23 0.55 19.40
CA LEU A 57 0.34 0.41 20.74
C LEU A 57 -0.39 1.29 21.76
N ILE A 58 -0.67 2.55 21.40
CA ILE A 58 -1.36 3.48 22.31
C ILE A 58 -2.82 3.06 22.54
N SER A 59 -3.56 2.82 21.46
CA SER A 59 -4.98 2.42 21.55
C SER A 59 -5.16 1.04 22.17
N GLY A 60 -4.24 0.11 21.93
CA GLY A 60 -4.30 -1.27 22.42
C GLY A 60 -4.16 -1.39 23.94
N LEU A 61 -3.53 -0.41 24.60
CA LEU A 61 -3.45 -0.37 26.07
C LEU A 61 -4.82 -0.16 26.73
N LYS A 62 -5.71 0.62 26.09
CA LYS A 62 -7.05 0.91 26.62
C LYS A 62 -8.14 0.04 25.98
N TYR A 63 -7.98 -0.31 24.70
CA TYR A 63 -8.97 -1.06 23.92
C TYR A 63 -8.34 -2.20 23.10
N PRO A 64 -7.91 -3.30 23.74
CA PRO A 64 -7.13 -4.35 23.08
C PRO A 64 -7.89 -5.09 21.96
N ILE A 65 -9.18 -5.39 22.17
CA ILE A 65 -10.01 -6.14 21.21
C ILE A 65 -10.25 -5.36 19.90
N PRO A 66 -10.80 -4.12 19.92
CA PRO A 66 -11.06 -3.40 18.68
C PRO A 66 -9.75 -3.01 17.96
N THR A 67 -8.68 -2.73 18.69
CA THR A 67 -7.35 -2.49 18.09
C THR A 67 -6.85 -3.73 17.35
N ALA A 68 -6.98 -4.93 17.93
CA ALA A 68 -6.59 -6.17 17.26
C ALA A 68 -7.39 -6.42 15.97
N ILE A 69 -8.71 -6.17 15.99
CA ILE A 69 -9.57 -6.29 14.81
C ILE A 69 -9.16 -5.29 13.71
N ALA A 70 -8.88 -4.03 14.10
CA ALA A 70 -8.48 -2.98 13.16
C ALA A 70 -7.13 -3.30 12.48
N VAL A 71 -6.13 -3.75 13.27
CA VAL A 71 -4.82 -4.17 12.74
C VAL A 71 -4.95 -5.39 11.84
N ALA A 72 -5.74 -6.40 12.24
CA ALA A 72 -6.00 -7.58 11.41
C ALA A 72 -6.66 -7.21 10.07
N THR A 73 -7.65 -6.32 10.11
CA THR A 73 -8.36 -5.82 8.91
C THR A 73 -7.38 -5.10 7.97
N TRP A 74 -6.50 -4.26 8.51
CA TRP A 74 -5.47 -3.60 7.73
C TRP A 74 -4.47 -4.58 7.10
N SER A 75 -4.04 -5.61 7.84
CA SER A 75 -3.14 -6.65 7.32
C SER A 75 -3.77 -7.43 6.17
N VAL A 76 -5.06 -7.80 6.28
CA VAL A 76 -5.78 -8.47 5.19
C VAL A 76 -5.88 -7.56 3.96
N SER A 77 -6.22 -6.28 4.15
CA SER A 77 -6.24 -5.28 3.08
C SER A 77 -4.92 -5.23 2.30
N ARG A 78 -3.78 -5.33 3.00
CA ARG A 78 -2.44 -5.32 2.38
C ARG A 78 -2.14 -6.54 1.50
N ILE A 79 -2.68 -7.71 1.84
CA ILE A 79 -2.55 -8.91 0.99
C ILE A 79 -3.24 -8.66 -0.37
N PHE A 80 -4.43 -8.07 -0.36
CA PHE A 80 -5.13 -7.73 -1.60
C PHE A 80 -4.44 -6.60 -2.36
N PHE A 81 -3.91 -5.60 -1.66
CA PHE A 81 -3.16 -4.49 -2.26
C PHE A 81 -1.92 -4.98 -3.03
N THR A 82 -1.08 -5.81 -2.41
CA THR A 82 0.14 -6.34 -3.03
C THR A 82 -0.17 -7.24 -4.23
N ARG A 83 -1.20 -8.10 -4.14
CA ARG A 83 -1.70 -8.89 -5.27
C ARG A 83 -2.20 -8.01 -6.43
N GLY A 84 -2.93 -6.94 -6.12
CA GLY A 84 -3.37 -5.94 -7.10
C GLY A 84 -2.20 -5.20 -7.76
N TYR A 85 -1.12 -4.97 -7.01
CA TYR A 85 0.06 -4.27 -7.49
C TYR A 85 0.90 -5.11 -8.48
N ILE A 86 1.03 -6.41 -8.22
CA ILE A 86 1.77 -7.37 -9.06
C ILE A 86 0.98 -7.74 -10.32
N SER A 87 -0.35 -7.76 -10.26
CA SER A 87 -1.25 -8.10 -11.38
C SER A 87 -1.33 -7.03 -12.49
N GLY A 88 -0.69 -5.85 -12.34
CA GLY A 88 -0.50 -4.87 -13.41
C GLY A 88 -1.70 -4.03 -13.85
N GLY A 89 -2.93 -4.37 -13.46
CA GLY A 89 -4.13 -3.64 -13.87
C GLY A 89 -4.41 -2.36 -13.05
N PRO A 90 -4.52 -1.16 -13.65
CA PRO A 90 -4.81 0.09 -12.93
C PRO A 90 -6.15 0.07 -12.17
N LYS A 91 -7.14 -0.68 -12.64
CA LYS A 91 -8.46 -0.85 -11.99
C LYS A 91 -8.43 -1.70 -10.70
N LYS A 92 -7.37 -2.48 -10.44
CA LYS A 92 -7.30 -3.39 -9.27
C LYS A 92 -6.54 -2.82 -8.08
N ARG A 93 -5.98 -1.61 -8.18
CA ARG A 93 -5.19 -0.97 -7.10
C ARG A 93 -6.05 -0.37 -5.97
N GLY A 94 -7.35 -0.14 -6.20
CA GLY A 94 -8.24 0.58 -5.27
C GLY A 94 -9.57 -0.12 -5.00
N GLY A 95 -9.58 -1.46 -4.92
CA GLY A 95 -10.80 -2.20 -4.58
C GLY A 95 -11.31 -1.88 -3.16
N ILE A 96 -12.55 -2.28 -2.86
CA ILE A 96 -13.23 -2.08 -1.57
C ILE A 96 -12.34 -2.49 -0.38
N MET A 97 -11.58 -3.58 -0.52
CA MET A 97 -10.64 -4.05 0.50
C MET A 97 -9.52 -3.05 0.82
N SER A 98 -9.02 -2.30 -0.16
CA SER A 98 -8.02 -1.23 0.05
C SER A 98 -8.64 -0.05 0.82
N GLY A 99 -9.90 0.30 0.50
CA GLY A 99 -10.66 1.31 1.23
C GLY A 99 -10.93 0.92 2.69
N LEU A 100 -11.29 -0.34 2.95
CA LEU A 100 -11.47 -0.86 4.31
C LEU A 100 -10.18 -0.78 5.13
N GLY A 101 -9.02 -1.06 4.53
CA GLY A 101 -7.72 -0.89 5.19
C GLY A 101 -7.46 0.57 5.57
N SER A 102 -7.74 1.51 4.66
CA SER A 102 -7.61 2.95 4.93
C SER A 102 -8.55 3.42 6.06
N LEU A 103 -9.79 2.93 6.08
CA LEU A 103 -10.75 3.24 7.14
C LEU A 103 -10.30 2.69 8.50
N ALA A 104 -9.79 1.46 8.54
CA ALA A 104 -9.23 0.87 9.76
C ALA A 104 -8.04 1.69 10.29
N MET A 105 -7.21 2.23 9.39
CA MET A 105 -6.07 3.07 9.77
C MET A 105 -6.50 4.42 10.34
N VAL A 106 -7.48 5.09 9.72
CA VAL A 106 -8.06 6.34 10.25
C VAL A 106 -8.70 6.08 11.61
N GLY A 107 -9.43 4.98 11.77
CA GLY A 107 -10.01 4.57 13.05
C GLY A 107 -8.96 4.39 14.16
N LEU A 108 -7.83 3.75 13.84
CA LEU A 108 -6.71 3.59 14.79
C LEU A 108 -6.09 4.92 15.18
N ILE A 109 -5.90 5.85 14.24
CA ILE A 109 -5.34 7.17 14.53
C ILE A 109 -6.28 7.98 15.43
N LEU A 110 -7.59 7.97 15.13
CA LEU A 110 -8.59 8.69 15.93
C LEU A 110 -8.72 8.12 17.34
N THR A 111 -8.75 6.79 17.47
CA THR A 111 -8.81 6.13 18.79
C THR A 111 -7.54 6.38 19.58
N ALA A 112 -6.36 6.31 18.96
CA ALA A 112 -5.10 6.65 19.60
C ALA A 112 -5.10 8.11 20.09
N ALA A 113 -5.48 9.07 19.23
CA ALA A 113 -5.55 10.49 19.58
C ALA A 113 -6.53 10.76 20.74
N TYR A 114 -7.70 10.10 20.73
CA TYR A 114 -8.66 10.18 21.82
C TYR A 114 -8.08 9.62 23.12
N THR A 115 -7.48 8.42 23.07
CA THR A 115 -6.88 7.81 24.26
C THR A 115 -5.75 8.68 24.84
N SER A 116 -4.83 9.17 24.00
CA SER A 116 -3.78 10.08 24.45
C SER A 116 -4.34 11.39 25.01
N GLY A 117 -5.41 11.93 24.41
CA GLY A 117 -6.09 13.13 24.91
C GLY A 117 -6.71 12.92 26.28
N THR A 118 -7.37 11.78 26.50
CA THR A 118 -7.92 11.43 27.83
C THR A 118 -6.82 11.34 28.89
N TRP A 119 -5.67 10.76 28.55
CA TRP A 119 -4.55 10.60 29.48
C TRP A 119 -3.88 11.95 29.78
N ALA A 120 -3.75 12.82 28.78
CA ALA A 120 -3.13 14.15 28.93
C ALA A 120 -3.99 15.12 29.75
N LEU A 121 -5.31 15.04 29.66
CA LEU A 121 -6.25 15.94 30.36
C LEU A 121 -6.63 15.45 31.76
N GLY A 122 -5.92 14.45 32.31
CA GLY A 122 -6.11 13.95 33.67
C GLY A 122 -7.27 12.96 33.85
N GLY A 123 -7.83 12.44 32.74
CA GLY A 123 -8.83 11.38 32.78
C GLY A 123 -8.17 10.01 32.87
N ILE A 124 -7.99 9.52 34.10
CA ILE A 124 -7.81 8.08 34.37
C ILE A 124 -9.11 7.37 33.99
#